data_AF-A0A8C6MPG0-F1
#
_entry.id   AF-A0A8C6MPG0-F1
#
_cell.length_a   1.000
_cell.length_b   1.000
_cell.length_c   1.000
_cell.angle_alpha   90.00
_cell.angle_beta   90.00
_cell.angle_gamma   90.00
#
_symmetry.space_group_name_H-M   'P 1'
#
loop_
_entity.id
_entity.type
_entity.pdbx_description
1 polymer ?
#
loop_
_entity_poly.entity_id
_entity_poly.type
_entity_poly.pdbx_seq_one_letter_code
_entity_poly.pdbx_strand_id
1 'polypeptide(L)' 'MGERQKAGEMVEVLTSQRYNAHMVPEDGSLTCSEAGVYVLRFDNTYSFVHAKKVSFTVEVLLPDEGMQKYDEELTPV' A
#
# COMPACT_ATOMS: atom_id res chain seq x y z
N MET A 1 5.44 4.60 -17.90
CA MET A 1 4.74 5.16 -16.73
C MET A 1 3.30 4.67 -16.78
N GLY A 2 2.78 4.15 -15.67
CA GLY A 2 1.59 3.28 -15.65
C GLY A 2 0.33 3.90 -16.25
N GLU A 3 -0.36 3.13 -17.09
CA GLU A 3 -1.66 3.52 -17.65
C GLU A 3 -2.73 3.51 -16.56
N ARG A 4 -3.75 4.35 -16.72
CA ARG A 4 -4.90 4.38 -15.82
C ARG A 4 -5.73 3.12 -16.03
N GLN A 5 -5.59 2.15 -15.13
CA GLN A 5 -6.38 0.92 -15.11
C GLN A 5 -7.53 1.01 -14.10
N LYS A 6 -8.61 0.25 -14.33
CA LYS A 6 -9.67 0.13 -13.34
C LYS A 6 -9.22 -0.80 -12.22
N ALA A 7 -9.69 -0.56 -11.00
CA ALA A 7 -9.29 -1.40 -9.88
C ALA A 7 -9.69 -2.88 -10.03
N GLY A 8 -10.79 -3.18 -10.72
CA GLY A 8 -11.20 -4.56 -11.01
C GLY A 8 -10.32 -5.28 -12.04
N GLU A 9 -9.39 -4.58 -12.69
CA GLU A 9 -8.40 -5.13 -13.61
C GLU A 9 -7.03 -5.34 -12.93
N MET A 10 -6.90 -4.95 -11.66
CA MET A 10 -5.67 -5.06 -10.87
C MET A 10 -5.77 -6.25 -9.91
N VAL A 11 -4.62 -6.82 -9.55
CA VAL A 11 -4.53 -7.82 -8.47
C VAL A 11 -4.64 -7.09 -7.13
N GLU A 12 -5.61 -7.48 -6.31
CA GLU A 12 -5.79 -6.91 -4.98
C GLU A 12 -4.76 -7.49 -4.01
N VAL A 13 -3.77 -6.67 -3.62
CA VAL A 13 -2.72 -7.07 -2.66
C VAL A 13 -3.18 -6.85 -1.21
N LEU A 14 -3.91 -5.76 -0.97
CA LEU A 14 -4.54 -5.46 0.31
C LEU A 14 -5.99 -5.06 0.08
N THR A 15 -6.90 -5.68 0.82
CA THR A 15 -8.34 -5.41 0.71
C THR A 15 -8.63 -3.95 1.05
N SER A 16 -9.42 -3.28 0.22
CA SER A 16 -9.89 -1.93 0.50
C SER A 16 -10.79 -1.90 1.75
N GLN A 17 -10.35 -1.22 2.81
CA GLN A 17 -11.09 -1.09 4.07
C GLN A 17 -11.44 0.37 4.37
N ARG A 18 -12.46 0.57 5.20
CA ARG A 18 -12.85 1.90 5.67
C ARG A 18 -12.07 2.26 6.93
N TYR A 19 -11.22 3.27 6.81
CA TYR A 19 -10.43 3.79 7.93
C TYR A 19 -11.00 5.09 8.50
N ASN A 20 -10.78 5.32 9.80
CA ASN A 20 -11.25 6.51 10.51
C ASN A 20 -10.11 7.50 10.77
N ALA A 21 -9.33 7.80 9.72
CA ALA A 21 -8.11 8.62 9.76
C ALA A 21 -8.29 10.11 10.10
N HIS A 22 -9.49 10.54 10.51
CA HIS A 22 -9.80 11.93 10.85
C HIS A 22 -9.47 12.28 12.30
N MET A 23 -9.38 11.28 13.17
CA MET A 23 -9.05 11.45 14.60
C MET A 23 -7.58 11.17 14.88
N VAL A 24 -7.05 10.12 14.24
CA VAL A 24 -5.66 9.66 14.37
C VAL A 24 -5.18 9.23 12.98
N PRO A 25 -3.94 9.54 12.57
CA PRO A 25 -3.39 9.03 11.32
C PRO A 25 -3.33 7.51 11.32
N GLU A 26 -3.58 6.90 10.18
CA GLU A 26 -3.43 5.46 9.99
C GLU A 26 -2.02 5.18 9.45
N ASP A 27 -1.36 4.17 10.00
CA ASP A 27 -0.07 3.68 9.54
C ASP A 27 -0.15 2.19 9.20
N GLY A 28 0.76 1.75 8.34
CA GLY A 28 0.83 0.37 7.91
C GLY A 28 2.01 0.13 6.98
N SER A 29 2.36 -1.14 6.83
CA SER A 29 3.41 -1.58 5.91
C SER A 29 2.96 -2.83 5.17
N LEU A 30 3.59 -3.06 4.02
CA LEU A 30 3.36 -4.22 3.17
C LEU A 30 4.71 -4.64 2.59
N THR A 31 5.04 -5.92 2.72
CA THR A 31 6.19 -6.48 2.01
C THR A 31 5.79 -6.75 0.57
N CYS A 32 6.49 -6.10 -0.36
CA CYS A 32 6.31 -6.32 -1.80
C CYS A 32 6.97 -7.65 -2.22
N SER A 33 6.25 -8.77 -2.12
CA SER A 33 6.76 -10.10 -2.46
C SER A 33 6.94 -10.31 -3.96
N GLU A 34 6.14 -9.63 -4.79
CA GLU A 34 6.18 -9.76 -6.25
C GLU A 34 6.66 -8.47 -6.90
N ALA A 35 7.48 -8.61 -7.95
CA ALA A 35 7.93 -7.46 -8.73
C ALA A 35 6.77 -6.90 -9.57
N GLY A 36 6.54 -5.59 -9.49
CA GLY A 36 5.44 -4.96 -10.21
C GLY A 36 5.23 -3.49 -9.84
N VAL A 37 4.11 -2.94 -10.33
CA VAL A 37 3.67 -1.58 -10.00
C VAL A 37 2.61 -1.66 -8.92
N TYR A 38 2.94 -1.15 -7.73
CA TYR A 38 2.01 -1.11 -6.60
C TYR A 38 1.19 0.18 -6.64
N VAL A 39 -0.13 0.06 -6.51
CA VAL A 39 -1.07 1.18 -6.57
C VAL A 39 -1.71 1.38 -5.21
N LEU A 40 -1.37 2.47 -4.53
CA LEU A 40 -2.05 2.87 -3.30
C LEU A 40 -3.31 3.67 -3.65
N ARG A 41 -4.48 3.09 -3.37
CA ARG A 41 -5.78 3.67 -3.73
C ARG A 41 -6.48 4.25 -2.52
N PHE A 42 -6.65 5.58 -2.49
CA PHE A 42 -7.51 6.25 -1.52
C PHE A 42 -8.94 6.36 -2.06
N ASP A 43 -9.85 5.60 -1.48
CA ASP A 43 -11.25 5.54 -1.90
C ASP A 43 -12.13 6.44 -1.01
N ASN A 44 -12.91 7.34 -1.63
CA ASN A 44 -13.85 8.25 -0.96
C ASN A 44 -15.32 7.89 -1.21
N THR A 45 -15.62 6.65 -1.58
CA THR A 45 -16.99 6.14 -1.85
C THR A 45 -17.98 6.36 -0.69
N TYR A 46 -17.49 6.58 0.54
CA TYR A 46 -18.32 6.84 1.72
C TYR A 46 -18.68 8.31 1.95
N SER A 47 -18.15 9.26 1.16
CA SER A 47 -18.56 10.67 1.25
C SER A 47 -19.44 11.05 0.06
N PHE A 48 -20.74 11.01 0.27
CA PHE A 48 -21.75 11.26 -0.77
C PHE A 48 -21.83 12.71 -1.27
N VAL A 49 -21.30 13.67 -0.51
CA VAL A 49 -21.60 15.10 -0.71
C VAL A 49 -20.35 15.98 -0.77
N HIS A 50 -19.22 15.55 -0.20
CA HIS A 50 -18.04 16.40 -0.04
C HIS A 50 -16.76 15.70 -0.49
N ALA A 51 -15.97 16.42 -1.27
CA ALA A 51 -14.60 16.04 -1.55
C ALA A 51 -13.81 15.93 -0.23
N LYS A 52 -12.87 14.99 -0.18
CA LYS A 52 -11.96 14.81 0.94
C LYS A 52 -10.54 15.15 0.50
N LYS A 53 -9.85 15.91 1.33
CA LYS A 53 -8.40 16.09 1.21
C LYS A 53 -7.73 14.99 2.03
N VAL A 54 -6.86 14.21 1.40
CA VAL A 54 -6.06 13.16 2.05
C VAL A 54 -4.62 13.64 2.08
N SER A 55 -4.03 13.67 3.28
CA SER A 55 -2.59 13.89 3.47
C SER A 55 -1.95 12.53 3.73
N PHE A 56 -0.87 12.21 3.02
CA PHE A 56 -0.21 10.92 3.13
C PHE A 56 1.29 11.04 2.86
N THR A 57 2.04 10.08 3.39
CA THR A 57 3.46 9.86 3.10
C THR A 57 3.63 8.39 2.75
N VAL A 58 4.38 8.10 1.68
CA VAL A 58 4.69 6.74 1.24
C VAL A 58 6.18 6.64 1.04
N GLU A 59 6.78 5.64 1.67
CA GLU A 59 8.21 5.36 1.57
C GLU A 59 8.41 3.92 1.14
N VAL A 60 9.39 3.69 0.27
CA VAL A 60 9.84 2.35 -0.12
C VAL A 60 11.11 2.07 0.65
N LEU A 61 11.04 1.12 1.58
CA LEU A 61 12.19 0.65 2.35
C LEU A 61 12.83 -0.49 1.57
N LEU A 62 13.96 -0.19 0.93
CA LEU A 62 14.71 -1.21 0.19
C LEU A 62 15.44 -2.12 1.18
N PRO A 63 15.46 -3.45 0.93
CA PRO A 63 16.27 -4.36 1.73
C PRO A 63 17.76 -4.06 1.52
N ASP A 64 18.56 -4.27 2.57
CA ASP A 64 20.01 -4.21 2.47
C ASP A 64 20.54 -5.44 1.71
N GLU A 65 21.15 -5.21 0.55
CA GLU A 65 21.75 -6.26 -0.28
C GLU A 65 22.79 -7.09 0.51
N GLY A 66 23.50 -6.47 1.45
CA GLY A 66 24.49 -7.16 2.29
C GLY A 66 23.88 -8.14 3.29
N MET A 67 22.61 -7.93 3.68
CA MET A 67 21.88 -8.76 4.64
C MET A 67 21.09 -9.88 3.96
N GLN A 68 20.67 -9.71 2.69
CA GLN A 68 19.88 -10.70 1.94
C GLN A 68 20.55 -12.09 1.85
N LYS A 69 21.87 -12.17 1.97
CA LYS A 69 22.60 -13.45 2.01
C LYS A 69 22.24 -14.35 3.19
N TYR A 70 21.58 -13.81 4.22
CA TYR A 70 21.13 -14.56 5.39
C TYR A 70 19.65 -14.95 5.30
N ASP A 71 18.95 -14.65 4.20
CA ASP A 71 17.51 -14.89 4.09
C ASP A 71 17.12 -16.37 4.30
N GLU A 72 17.99 -17.32 3.94
CA GLU A 72 17.77 -18.75 4.17
C GLU A 72 17.86 -19.16 5.66
N GLU A 73 18.53 -18.36 6.49
CA GLU A 73 18.70 -18.58 7.93
C GLU A 73 17.64 -17.81 8.76
N LEU A 74 16.93 -16.87 8.13
CA LEU A 74 15.86 -16.11 8.77
C LEU A 74 14.62 -16.98 8.95
N THR A 75 14.00 -16.88 10.12
CA THR A 75 12.72 -17.54 10.38
C THR A 75 11.62 -16.89 9.54
N PRO A 76 10.81 -17.66 8.79
CA PRO A 76 9.62 -17.10 8.16
C PRO A 76 8.67 -16.57 9.24
N VAL A 77 8.00 -15.45 8.93
CA VAL A 77 7.02 -14.77 9.81
C VAL A 77 5.72 -15.54 9.88
#